data_AF-A0A6L4ZQ64-F1
#
_entry.id   AF-A0A6L4ZQ64-F1
#
_cell.length_a   1.000
_cell.length_b   1.000
_cell.length_c   1.000
_cell.angle_alpha   90.00
_cell.angle_beta   90.00
_cell.angle_gamma   90.00
#
_symmetry.space_group_name_H-M   'P 1'
#
loop_
_entity.id
_entity.type
_entity.pdbx_description
1 polymer ?
#
loop_
_entity_poly.entity_id
_entity_poly.type
_entity_poly.pdbx_seq_one_letter_code
_entity_poly.pdbx_strand_id
1 'polypeptide(L)'
;MNNLQIRTRLILGYGLLIAILIAVGWLGVYEMANINKNLETIAEKRLAKLDLTREAISRVQDNGRITMEVFLLKDKAEIDREITRQEENKLEITEIVKKIETSLELLKEKELLAVIKEARKPYVENFSEAVSLVSQ
;
A
#
# COMPACT_ATOMS: atom_id res chain seq x y z
N MET A 1 2.54 -43.33 -55.11
CA MET A 1 1.58 -42.28 -54.69
C MET A 1 0.72 -42.88 -53.59
N ASN A 2 1.00 -42.54 -52.33
CA ASN A 2 0.39 -43.19 -51.16
C ASN A 2 -1.12 -42.96 -51.12
N ASN A 3 -1.87 -44.05 -51.31
CA ASN A 3 -3.32 -44.06 -51.28
C ASN A 3 -3.79 -44.13 -49.82
N LEU A 4 -3.71 -43.00 -49.10
CA LEU A 4 -4.23 -42.91 -47.73
C LEU A 4 -5.74 -43.18 -47.75
N GLN A 5 -6.17 -44.19 -46.99
CA GLN A 5 -7.59 -44.51 -46.84
C GLN A 5 -8.34 -43.25 -46.36
N ILE A 6 -9.55 -43.04 -46.90
CA ILE A 6 -10.41 -41.88 -46.60
C ILE A 6 -10.54 -41.63 -45.08
N ARG A 7 -10.56 -42.71 -44.30
CA ARG A 7 -10.60 -42.71 -42.83
C ARG A 7 -9.40 -42.00 -42.18
N THR A 8 -8.20 -42.18 -42.71
CA THR A 8 -6.96 -41.56 -42.19
C THR A 8 -6.93 -40.06 -42.45
N ARG A 9 -7.41 -39.62 -43.62
CA ARG A 9 -7.51 -38.19 -43.96
C ARG A 9 -8.52 -37.47 -43.07
N LEU A 10 -9.63 -38.13 -42.73
CA LEU A 10 -10.66 -37.58 -41.85
C LEU A 10 -10.16 -37.43 -40.40
N ILE A 11 -9.47 -38.45 -39.86
CA ILE A 11 -8.89 -38.40 -38.51
C ILE A 11 -7.80 -37.33 -38.41
N LEU A 12 -6.96 -37.16 -39.45
CA LEU A 12 -5.94 -36.10 -39.48
C LEU A 12 -6.56 -34.70 -39.46
N GLY A 13 -7.59 -34.46 -40.26
CA GLY A 13 -8.27 -33.15 -40.32
C GLY A 13 -8.98 -32.81 -39.01
N TYR A 14 -9.81 -33.73 -38.50
CA TYR A 14 -10.53 -33.50 -37.25
C TYR A 14 -9.61 -33.52 -36.02
N GLY A 15 -8.60 -34.38 -36.01
CA GLY A 15 -7.60 -34.44 -34.94
C GLY A 15 -6.78 -33.15 -34.84
N LEU A 16 -6.42 -32.56 -35.98
CA LEU A 16 -5.74 -31.26 -36.00
C LEU A 16 -6.63 -30.15 -35.43
N LEU A 17 -7.92 -30.11 -35.80
CA LEU A 17 -8.86 -29.14 -35.24
C LEU A 17 -9.05 -29.31 -33.73
N ILE A 18 -9.18 -30.56 -33.26
CA ILE A 18 -9.28 -30.86 -31.82
C ILE A 18 -8.00 -30.43 -31.09
N ALA A 19 -6.83 -30.71 -31.64
CA ALA A 19 -5.56 -30.30 -31.06
C ALA A 19 -5.44 -28.77 -30.93
N ILE A 20 -5.88 -28.03 -31.95
CA ILE A 20 -5.92 -26.55 -31.92
C ILE A 20 -6.89 -26.07 -30.83
N LEU A 21 -8.08 -26.65 -30.72
CA LEU A 21 -9.04 -26.29 -29.68
C LEU A 21 -8.50 -26.54 -28.26
N ILE A 22 -7.83 -27.69 -28.05
CA ILE A 22 -7.18 -28.01 -26.77
C ILE A 22 -6.05 -27.01 -26.49
N ALA A 23 -5.22 -26.69 -27.47
CA ALA A 23 -4.12 -25.74 -27.30
C ALA A 23 -4.63 -24.33 -26.94
N VAL A 24 -5.66 -23.84 -27.62
CA VAL A 24 -6.28 -22.54 -27.32
C VAL A 24 -6.96 -22.55 -25.96
N GLY A 25 -7.69 -23.63 -25.63
CA GLY A 25 -8.31 -23.79 -24.31
C GLY A 25 -7.28 -23.81 -23.19
N TRP A 26 -6.18 -24.54 -23.38
CA TRP A 26 -5.06 -24.58 -22.44
C TRP A 26 -4.41 -23.21 -22.26
N LEU A 27 -4.15 -22.49 -23.36
CA LEU A 27 -3.60 -21.14 -23.32
C LEU A 27 -4.54 -20.17 -22.58
N GLY A 28 -5.86 -20.28 -22.81
CA GLY A 28 -6.85 -19.48 -22.12
C GLY A 28 -6.84 -19.69 -20.61
N VAL A 29 -6.80 -20.95 -20.15
CA VAL A 29 -6.73 -21.28 -18.72
C VAL A 29 -5.39 -20.83 -18.11
N TYR A 30 -4.28 -21.00 -18.84
CA TYR A 30 -2.96 -20.58 -18.39
C TYR A 30 -2.88 -19.06 -18.18
N GLU A 31 -3.36 -18.28 -19.14
CA GLU A 31 -3.42 -16.82 -19.04
C GLU A 31 -4.36 -16.37 -17.91
N MET A 32 -5.53 -16.98 -17.76
CA MET A 32 -6.44 -16.67 -16.65
C MET A 32 -5.80 -16.92 -15.28
N ALA A 33 -5.07 -18.03 -15.13
CA ALA A 33 -4.35 -18.32 -13.88
C ALA A 33 -3.24 -17.28 -13.60
N ASN A 34 -2.57 -16.79 -14.64
CA ASN A 34 -1.53 -15.78 -14.52
C ASN A 34 -2.12 -14.39 -14.15
N ILE A 35 -3.25 -14.01 -14.75
CA ILE A 35 -3.98 -12.78 -14.41
C ILE A 35 -4.43 -12.82 -12.95
N ASN A 36 -4.98 -13.95 -12.48
CA ASN A 36 -5.46 -14.07 -11.11
C ASN A 36 -4.34 -13.86 -10.08
N LYS A 37 -3.16 -14.46 -10.31
CA LYS A 37 -1.97 -14.26 -9.45
C LYS A 37 -1.48 -12.81 -9.44
N ASN A 38 -1.48 -12.16 -10.60
CA ASN A 38 -1.06 -10.75 -10.70
C ASN A 38 -2.05 -9.82 -9.99
N LEU A 39 -3.36 -10.09 -10.10
CA LEU A 39 -4.39 -9.32 -9.41
C LEU A 39 -4.29 -9.47 -7.89
N GLU A 40 -4.07 -10.69 -7.40
CA GLU A 40 -3.86 -10.97 -5.98
C GLU A 40 -2.65 -10.19 -5.44
N THR A 41 -1.51 -10.25 -6.13
CA THR A 41 -0.30 -9.52 -5.75
C THR A 41 -0.51 -8.00 -5.73
N ILE A 42 -1.22 -7.45 -6.73
CA ILE A 42 -1.54 -6.00 -6.78
C ILE A 42 -2.48 -5.62 -5.64
N ALA A 43 -3.48 -6.46 -5.35
CA ALA A 43 -4.42 -6.23 -4.26
C ALA A 43 -3.70 -6.23 -2.91
N GLU A 44 -2.85 -7.23 -2.64
CA GLU A 44 -2.04 -7.32 -1.42
C GLU A 44 -1.15 -6.09 -1.23
N LYS A 45 -0.42 -5.67 -2.27
CA LYS A 45 0.41 -4.44 -2.22
C LYS A 45 -0.41 -3.19 -1.90
N ARG A 46 -1.62 -3.07 -2.44
CA ARG A 46 -2.52 -1.94 -2.18
C ARG A 46 -3.08 -1.98 -0.76
N LEU A 47 -3.45 -3.15 -0.27
CA LEU A 47 -3.91 -3.34 1.11
C LEU A 47 -2.81 -3.00 2.11
N ALA A 48 -1.57 -3.46 1.88
CA ALA A 48 -0.43 -3.12 2.73
C ALA A 48 -0.19 -1.60 2.80
N LYS A 49 -0.28 -0.88 1.67
CA LYS A 49 -0.19 0.59 1.66
C LYS A 49 -1.36 1.26 2.40
N LEU A 50 -2.56 0.71 2.28
CA LEU A 50 -3.75 1.22 2.97
C LEU A 50 -3.62 1.07 4.48
N ASP A 51 -3.13 -0.07 4.96
CA ASP A 51 -2.94 -0.34 6.39
C ASP A 51 -1.88 0.59 6.99
N LEU A 52 -0.74 0.76 6.31
CA LEU A 52 0.27 1.76 6.69
C LEU A 52 -0.32 3.18 6.75
N THR A 53 -1.14 3.55 5.76
CA THR A 53 -1.77 4.87 5.72
C THR A 53 -2.74 5.06 6.88
N ARG A 54 -3.56 4.04 7.20
CA ARG A 54 -4.48 4.07 8.34
C ARG A 54 -3.75 4.21 9.66
N GLU A 55 -2.65 3.49 9.84
CA GLU A 55 -1.80 3.60 11.01
C GLU A 55 -1.23 5.02 11.15
N ALA A 56 -0.69 5.61 10.08
CA ALA A 56 -0.21 6.99 10.10
C ALA A 56 -1.31 8.00 10.46
N ILE A 57 -2.52 7.85 9.91
CA ILE A 57 -3.67 8.71 10.22
C ILE A 57 -4.06 8.60 11.69
N SER A 58 -4.08 7.38 12.25
CA SER A 58 -4.37 7.18 13.68
C SER A 58 -3.36 7.92 14.56
N ARG A 59 -2.07 7.87 14.23
CA ARG A 59 -1.04 8.58 14.99
C ARG A 59 -1.11 10.09 14.84
N VAL A 60 -1.48 10.59 13.66
CA VAL A 60 -1.75 12.03 13.44
C VAL A 60 -2.91 12.50 14.33
N GLN A 61 -3.98 11.70 14.44
CA GLN A 61 -5.10 12.00 15.32
C GLN A 61 -4.70 11.95 16.79
N ASP A 62 -3.92 10.96 17.20
CA ASP A 62 -3.37 10.88 18.56
C ASP A 62 -2.50 12.08 18.91
N ASN A 63 -1.66 12.54 17.99
CA ASN A 63 -0.86 13.75 18.21
C ASN A 63 -1.72 14.99 18.41
N GLY A 64 -2.80 15.14 17.64
CA GLY A 64 -3.77 16.22 17.83
C GLY A 64 -4.46 16.16 19.19
N ARG A 65 -4.81 14.95 19.65
CA ARG A 65 -5.38 14.72 20.99
C ARG A 65 -4.38 15.07 22.09
N ILE A 66 -3.14 14.59 21.99
CA ILE A 66 -2.06 14.89 22.94
C ILE A 66 -1.84 16.38 23.07
N THR A 67 -1.79 17.12 21.95
CA THR A 67 -1.63 18.58 21.99
C THR A 67 -2.72 19.22 22.84
N MET A 68 -3.98 18.82 22.67
CA MET A 68 -5.08 19.33 23.47
C MET A 68 -4.98 18.91 24.95
N GLU A 69 -4.61 17.66 25.23
CA GLU A 69 -4.46 17.14 26.59
C GLU A 69 -3.39 17.90 27.37
N VAL A 70 -2.24 18.15 26.77
CA VAL A 70 -1.12 18.88 27.41
C VAL A 70 -1.53 20.29 27.87
N PHE A 71 -2.42 20.99 27.16
CA PHE A 71 -2.93 22.30 27.60
C PHE A 71 -3.94 22.23 28.76
N LEU A 72 -4.56 21.07 28.99
CA LEU A 72 -5.61 20.88 30.00
C LEU A 72 -5.06 20.27 31.30
N LEU A 73 -3.98 19.51 31.19
CA LEU A 73 -3.32 18.86 32.31
C LEU A 73 -2.64 19.89 33.23
N LYS A 74 -2.58 19.53 34.53
CA LYS A 74 -1.95 20.36 35.57
C LYS A 74 -0.71 19.71 36.17
N ASP A 75 -0.60 18.39 36.06
CA ASP A 75 0.56 17.64 36.53
C ASP A 75 1.65 17.63 35.46
N LYS A 76 2.81 18.19 35.81
CA LYS A 76 3.98 18.25 34.93
C LYS A 76 4.47 16.86 34.53
N ALA A 77 4.40 15.87 35.42
CA ALA A 77 4.82 14.52 35.09
C ALA A 77 3.90 13.86 34.04
N GLU A 78 2.61 14.22 34.03
CA GLU A 78 1.65 13.75 33.04
C GLU A 78 1.85 14.45 31.69
N ILE A 79 2.10 15.76 31.72
CA ILE A 79 2.46 16.55 30.53
C ILE A 79 3.71 15.98 29.84
N ASP A 80 4.79 15.73 30.60
CA ASP A 80 6.05 15.21 30.05
C ASP A 80 5.87 13.82 29.41
N ARG A 81 4.99 12.98 29.99
CA ARG A 81 4.64 11.66 29.41
C ARG A 81 3.92 11.79 28.08
N GLU A 82 2.90 12.65 27.99
CA GLU A 82 2.17 12.83 26.75
C GLU A 82 3.05 13.47 25.66
N ILE A 83 3.94 14.40 26.02
CA ILE A 83 4.94 14.95 25.08
C ILE A 83 5.86 13.84 24.56
N THR A 84 6.35 12.96 25.42
CA THR A 84 7.20 11.82 25.01
C THR A 84 6.46 10.91 24.03
N ARG A 85 5.20 10.62 24.30
CA ARG A 85 4.33 9.85 23.39
C ARG A 85 4.13 10.55 22.05
N GLN A 86 4.02 11.88 22.04
CA GLN A 86 3.92 12.66 20.79
C GLN A 86 5.17 12.53 19.93
N GLU A 87 6.36 12.54 20.56
CA GLU A 87 7.63 12.33 19.86
C GLU A 87 7.76 10.91 19.28
N GLU A 88 7.34 9.90 20.04
CA GLU A 88 7.28 8.51 19.54
C GLU A 88 6.37 8.41 18.31
N ASN A 89 5.17 8.98 18.37
CA ASN A 89 4.25 9.03 17.24
C ASN A 89 4.86 9.75 16.01
N LYS A 90 5.58 10.87 16.22
CA LYS A 90 6.28 11.57 15.14
C LYS A 90 7.34 10.67 14.50
N LEU A 91 8.12 9.92 15.27
CA LEU A 91 9.11 8.98 14.74
C LEU A 91 8.44 7.86 13.94
N GLU A 92 7.37 7.27 14.47
CA GLU A 92 6.65 6.19 13.79
C GLU A 92 6.00 6.63 12.48
N ILE A 93 5.40 7.83 12.44
CA ILE A 93 4.90 8.41 11.18
C ILE A 93 6.03 8.58 10.17
N THR A 94 7.25 8.97 10.60
CA THR A 94 8.42 9.06 9.70
C THR A 94 8.76 7.71 9.10
N GLU A 95 8.80 6.65 9.91
CA GLU A 95 9.10 5.31 9.44
C GLU A 95 8.01 4.77 8.50
N ILE A 96 6.73 5.03 8.79
CA ILE A 96 5.63 4.66 7.89
C ILE A 96 5.77 5.38 6.54
N VAL A 97 6.02 6.69 6.55
CA VAL A 97 6.22 7.48 5.32
C VAL A 97 7.37 6.92 4.49
N LYS A 98 8.47 6.51 5.13
CA LYS A 98 9.62 5.87 4.48
C LYS A 98 9.27 4.50 3.89
N LYS A 99 8.50 3.68 4.60
CA LYS A 99 8.00 2.37 4.09
C LYS A 99 7.08 2.55 2.89
N ILE A 100 6.21 3.55 2.92
CA ILE A 100 5.34 3.87 1.77
C ILE A 100 6.20 4.30 0.59
N GLU A 101 7.19 5.18 0.80
CA GLU A 101 8.09 5.69 -0.24
C GLU A 101 8.81 4.58 -1.01
N THR A 102 9.31 3.55 -0.32
CA THR A 102 10.01 2.42 -0.96
C THR A 102 9.09 1.50 -1.75
N SER A 103 7.77 1.60 -1.55
CA SER A 103 6.74 0.79 -2.22
C SER A 103 6.01 1.50 -3.37
N LEU A 104 6.40 2.73 -3.70
CA LEU A 104 5.73 3.54 -4.72
C LEU A 104 6.16 3.16 -6.14
N GLU A 105 5.19 2.80 -6.97
CA GLU A 105 5.42 2.39 -8.35
C GLU A 105 4.95 3.48 -9.33
N LEU A 106 3.89 4.23 -8.99
CA LEU A 106 3.26 5.19 -9.89
C LEU A 106 3.77 6.63 -9.66
N LEU A 107 3.91 7.41 -10.73
CA LEU A 107 4.25 8.84 -10.64
C LEU A 107 3.27 9.60 -9.73
N LYS A 108 1.97 9.31 -9.86
CA LYS A 108 0.95 9.99 -9.05
C LYS A 108 1.10 9.73 -7.55
N GLU A 109 1.52 8.53 -7.16
CA GLU A 109 1.76 8.21 -5.76
C GLU A 109 2.94 9.02 -5.20
N LYS A 110 4.00 9.20 -6.00
CA LYS A 110 5.17 9.99 -5.62
C LYS A 110 4.83 11.47 -5.44
N GLU A 111 4.01 12.03 -6.35
CA GLU A 111 3.49 13.39 -6.22
C GLU A 111 2.69 13.57 -4.92
N LEU A 112 1.75 12.65 -4.63
CA LEU A 112 0.94 12.73 -3.41
C LEU A 112 1.79 12.61 -2.15
N LEU A 113 2.79 11.73 -2.15
CA LEU A 113 3.72 11.60 -1.02
C LEU A 113 4.55 12.88 -0.82
N ALA A 114 4.96 13.55 -1.90
CA ALA A 114 5.66 14.82 -1.81
C ALA A 114 4.79 15.90 -1.13
N VAL A 115 3.51 15.99 -1.51
CA VAL A 115 2.55 16.90 -0.87
C VAL A 115 2.39 16.58 0.62
N ILE A 116 2.30 15.30 0.99
CA ILE A 116 2.21 14.88 2.40
C ILE A 116 3.48 15.30 3.17
N LYS A 117 4.67 15.08 2.59
CA LYS A 117 5.95 15.47 3.20
C LYS A 117 6.05 16.99 3.38
N GLU A 118 5.58 17.76 2.41
CA GLU A 118 5.56 19.22 2.48
C GLU A 118 4.61 19.72 3.58
N ALA A 119 3.37 19.20 3.62
CA ALA A 119 2.39 19.55 4.65
C ALA A 119 2.83 19.15 6.07
N ARG A 120 3.63 18.09 6.19
CA ARG A 120 4.10 17.58 7.48
C ARG A 120 5.14 18.49 8.15
N LYS A 121 5.95 19.22 7.39
CA LYS A 121 7.01 20.09 7.95
C LYS A 121 6.46 21.12 8.95
N PRO A 122 5.55 22.03 8.54
CA PRO A 122 4.99 23.01 9.47
C PRO A 122 4.15 22.35 10.57
N TYR A 123 3.49 21.21 10.29
CA TYR A 123 2.72 20.49 11.29
C TYR A 123 3.58 20.00 12.48
N VAL A 124 4.76 19.45 12.21
CA VAL A 124 5.68 19.00 13.26
C VAL A 124 6.31 20.19 14.01
N GLU A 125 6.67 21.25 13.27
CA GLU A 125 7.22 22.48 13.86
C GLU A 125 6.24 23.13 14.85
N ASN A 126 4.96 23.23 14.49
CA ASN A 126 3.92 23.80 15.35
C ASN A 126 3.74 23.03 16.67
N PHE A 127 3.98 21.71 16.69
CA PHE A 127 3.93 20.96 17.93
C PHE A 127 5.09 21.28 18.86
N SER A 128 6.29 21.45 18.33
CA SER A 128 7.44 21.87 19.12
C SER A 128 7.20 23.25 19.73
N GLU A 129 6.57 24.16 18.99
CA GLU A 129 6.17 25.47 19.50
C GLU A 129 5.12 25.34 20.62
N ALA A 130 4.06 24.56 20.42
CA ALA A 130 3.03 24.33 21.44
C ALA A 130 3.61 23.77 22.76
N VAL A 131 4.53 22.80 22.66
CA VAL A 131 5.23 22.24 23.82
C VAL A 131 6.03 23.30 24.58
N SER A 132 6.68 24.22 23.86
CA SER A 132 7.46 25.30 24.47
C SER A 132 6.60 26.28 25.29
N LEU A 133 5.32 26.46 24.92
CA LEU A 133 4.39 27.34 25.64
C LEU A 133 3.91 26.75 26.96
N VAL A 134 3.76 25.43 27.05
CA VAL A 134 3.28 24.74 28.25
C VAL A 134 4.42 24.39 29.22
N SER A 135 5.66 24.43 28.74
CA SER A 135 6.86 24.15 29.53
C SER A 135 7.44 25.39 30.25
N GLN A 136 6.83 26.57 30.08
CA GLN A 136 7.17 27.82 30.81
C GLN A 136 6.59 27.81 32.23
#